data_AF-A0A928Q4W2-F1
#
_entry.id   AF-A0A928Q4W2-F1
#
_cell.length_a   1.000
_cell.length_b   1.000
_cell.length_c   1.000
_cell.angle_alpha   90.00
_cell.angle_beta   90.00
_cell.angle_gamma   90.00
#
_symmetry.space_group_name_H-M   'P 1'
#
loop_
_entity.id
_entity.type
_entity.pdbx_description
1 polymer ?
#
loop_
_entity_poly.entity_id
_entity_poly.type
_entity_poly.pdbx_seq_one_letter_code
_entity_poly.pdbx_strand_id
1 'polypeptide(L)'
;MKKNSGLVYVTGVARPTPDNPIAVNYDRLLVILIFEPETGEIVDAEVNMICSTTRNFIKSLLVGYCLYSDIPQIMENIQSRYWGLSRRALIVCMKDALAKVTDRLRQMGRENLIKETHKKGGTVVRHKEDTICVVGFSKAVNKNPIVIGNQLLIGSFLIKTTTGEILDMQFNTICPKTSEFLSHLILGLSFYTELDEMIRRIQDQYWEDSNRAVITILRDANNKVLNWKLENEKKKNAQNP
;
A
#
# COMPACT_ATOMS: atom_id res chain seq x y z
N MET A 1 -20.46 2.68 -25.22
CA MET A 1 -19.83 3.34 -24.05
C MET A 1 -20.92 3.98 -23.21
N LYS A 2 -21.19 3.49 -21.99
CA LYS A 2 -22.13 4.14 -21.08
C LYS A 2 -21.52 5.47 -20.61
N LYS A 3 -22.27 6.57 -20.72
CA LYS A 3 -21.92 7.88 -20.13
C LYS A 3 -21.61 7.65 -18.64
N ASN A 4 -20.41 8.03 -18.19
CA ASN A 4 -20.12 8.20 -16.77
C ASN A 4 -20.95 9.39 -16.27
N SER A 5 -22.20 9.15 -15.88
CA SER A 5 -23.11 10.17 -15.36
C SER A 5 -23.11 10.11 -13.83
N GLY A 6 -22.52 11.11 -13.17
CA GLY A 6 -22.69 11.33 -11.73
C GLY A 6 -21.42 11.23 -10.87
N LEU A 7 -20.41 10.46 -11.28
CA LEU A 7 -19.22 10.24 -10.46
C LEU A 7 -18.38 11.51 -10.25
N VAL A 8 -17.86 11.68 -9.04
CA VAL A 8 -17.02 12.81 -8.64
C VAL A 8 -15.58 12.37 -8.45
N TYR A 9 -14.65 13.22 -8.87
CA TYR A 9 -13.21 13.06 -8.71
C TYR A 9 -12.70 13.98 -7.60
N VAL A 10 -11.87 13.45 -6.70
CA VAL A 10 -11.12 14.25 -5.73
C VAL A 10 -9.70 13.71 -5.57
N THR A 11 -8.75 14.62 -5.33
CA THR A 11 -7.36 14.26 -5.02
C THR A 11 -6.98 14.74 -3.63
N GLY A 12 -6.52 13.79 -2.81
CA GLY A 12 -5.82 14.03 -1.57
C GLY A 12 -4.32 14.18 -1.80
N VAL A 13 -3.70 15.14 -1.13
CA VAL A 13 -2.28 15.47 -1.31
C VAL A 13 -1.58 15.50 0.05
N ALA A 14 -0.39 14.91 0.11
CA ALA A 14 0.49 15.02 1.27
C ALA A 14 1.93 15.28 0.87
N ARG A 15 2.67 16.01 1.70
CA ARG A 15 4.12 16.08 1.61
C ARG A 15 4.71 14.89 2.39
N PRO A 16 5.36 13.92 1.71
CA PRO A 16 6.03 12.82 2.40
C PRO A 16 7.26 13.35 3.17
N THR A 17 7.75 12.54 4.13
CA THR A 17 9.00 12.85 4.82
C THR A 17 10.20 12.70 3.86
N PRO A 18 11.31 13.43 4.05
CA PRO A 18 12.44 13.41 3.11
C PRO A 18 13.08 12.02 2.90
N ASP A 19 12.99 11.14 3.89
CA ASP A 19 13.48 9.76 3.87
C ASP A 19 12.55 8.77 3.15
N ASN A 20 11.36 9.22 2.73
CA ASN A 20 10.38 8.39 2.06
C ASN A 20 10.77 8.17 0.57
N PRO A 21 10.71 6.92 0.06
CA PRO A 21 11.01 6.64 -1.35
C PRO A 21 10.15 7.41 -2.36
N ILE A 22 8.97 7.88 -1.97
CA ILE A 22 8.11 8.74 -2.79
C ILE A 22 8.70 10.15 -2.89
N ALA A 23 9.26 10.70 -1.81
CA ALA A 23 9.85 12.04 -1.79
C ALA A 23 11.03 12.19 -2.77
N VAL A 24 11.72 11.09 -3.06
CA VAL A 24 12.83 11.03 -4.01
C VAL A 24 12.35 11.17 -5.46
N ASN A 25 11.12 10.72 -5.76
CA ASN A 25 10.58 10.68 -7.13
C ASN A 25 9.51 11.75 -7.38
N TYR A 26 8.83 12.16 -6.33
CA TYR A 26 7.71 13.09 -6.36
C TYR A 26 7.73 13.98 -5.11
N ASP A 27 7.59 15.29 -5.29
CA ASP A 27 7.49 16.25 -4.18
C ASP A 27 6.24 16.00 -3.29
N ARG A 28 5.25 15.27 -3.82
CA ARG A 28 3.98 14.96 -3.12
C ARG A 28 3.56 13.51 -3.35
N LEU A 29 2.98 12.93 -2.31
CA LEU A 29 2.13 11.75 -2.43
C LEU A 29 0.72 12.21 -2.84
N LEU A 30 0.14 11.50 -3.81
CA LEU A 30 -1.20 11.73 -4.30
C LEU A 30 -2.06 10.49 -4.08
N VAL A 31 -3.29 10.71 -3.60
CA VAL A 31 -4.37 9.71 -3.61
C VAL A 31 -5.52 10.29 -4.41
N ILE A 32 -5.88 9.63 -5.49
CA ILE A 32 -7.02 9.94 -6.33
C ILE A 32 -8.18 9.05 -5.90
N LEU A 33 -9.37 9.63 -5.76
CA LEU A 33 -10.61 8.93 -5.47
C LEU A 33 -11.66 9.33 -6.51
N ILE A 34 -12.32 8.33 -7.09
CA ILE A 34 -13.54 8.48 -7.88
C ILE A 34 -14.66 7.87 -7.05
N PHE A 35 -15.70 8.63 -6.75
CA PHE A 35 -16.78 8.20 -5.86
C PHE A 35 -18.16 8.65 -6.34
N GLU A 36 -19.20 7.93 -5.90
CA GLU A 36 -20.60 8.30 -6.13
C GLU A 36 -21.02 9.36 -5.10
N PRO A 37 -21.35 10.61 -5.51
CA PRO A 37 -21.61 11.70 -4.57
C PRO A 37 -22.85 11.51 -3.69
N GLU A 38 -23.83 10.73 -4.12
CA GLU A 38 -25.03 10.49 -3.32
C GLU A 38 -24.77 9.54 -2.14
N THR A 39 -23.88 8.57 -2.32
CA THR A 39 -23.60 7.52 -1.32
C THR A 39 -22.25 7.68 -0.63
N GLY A 40 -21.34 8.46 -1.23
CA GLY A 40 -19.94 8.56 -0.83
C GLY A 40 -19.12 7.32 -1.20
N GLU A 41 -19.68 6.32 -1.88
CA GLU A 41 -18.99 5.08 -2.21
C GLU A 41 -17.83 5.32 -3.18
N ILE A 42 -16.62 4.95 -2.77
CA ILE A 42 -15.43 5.02 -3.62
C ILE A 42 -15.50 3.87 -4.64
N VAL A 43 -15.70 4.22 -5.90
CA VAL A 43 -15.81 3.26 -7.01
C VAL A 43 -14.45 2.97 -7.65
N ASP A 44 -13.50 3.91 -7.55
CA ASP A 44 -12.13 3.72 -8.01
C ASP A 44 -11.14 4.59 -7.22
N ALA A 45 -9.88 4.17 -7.18
CA ALA A 45 -8.81 4.90 -6.54
C ALA A 45 -7.45 4.64 -7.21
N GLU A 46 -6.58 5.64 -7.17
CA GLU A 46 -5.20 5.54 -7.65
C GLU A 46 -4.23 6.25 -6.72
N VAL A 47 -3.00 5.74 -6.61
CA VAL A 47 -1.91 6.36 -5.83
C VAL A 47 -0.63 6.38 -6.64
N ASN A 48 0.15 7.47 -6.56
CA ASN A 48 1.38 7.63 -7.33
C ASN A 48 2.60 6.87 -6.76
N MET A 49 2.37 5.70 -6.13
CA MET A 49 3.43 4.86 -5.60
C MET A 49 4.12 4.07 -6.71
N ILE A 50 5.40 3.73 -6.52
CA ILE A 50 6.26 3.18 -7.59
C ILE A 50 5.86 1.75 -7.99
N CYS A 51 5.68 0.85 -7.01
CA CYS A 51 5.29 -0.54 -7.30
C CYS A 51 3.77 -0.67 -7.42
N SER A 52 3.32 -1.27 -8.52
CA SER A 52 1.94 -1.70 -8.77
C SER A 52 1.36 -2.61 -7.68
N THR A 53 2.13 -3.55 -7.10
CA THR A 53 1.66 -4.36 -5.96
C THR A 53 1.21 -3.48 -4.80
N THR A 54 1.98 -2.43 -4.48
CA THR A 54 1.59 -1.46 -3.45
C THR A 54 0.38 -0.63 -3.90
N ARG A 55 0.35 -0.14 -5.15
CA ARG A 55 -0.80 0.65 -5.67
C ARG A 55 -2.11 -0.15 -5.59
N ASN A 56 -2.08 -1.40 -6.06
CA ASN A 56 -3.23 -2.30 -6.06
C ASN A 56 -3.69 -2.62 -4.64
N PHE A 57 -2.74 -2.88 -3.73
CA PHE A 57 -3.07 -3.09 -2.32
C PHE A 57 -3.74 -1.85 -1.71
N ILE A 58 -3.17 -0.66 -1.89
CA ILE A 58 -3.79 0.56 -1.36
C ILE A 58 -5.17 0.80 -1.97
N LYS A 59 -5.33 0.64 -3.29
CA LYS A 59 -6.64 0.72 -3.97
C LYS A 59 -7.66 -0.21 -3.32
N SER A 60 -7.29 -1.43 -2.98
CA SER A 60 -8.17 -2.40 -2.30
C SER A 60 -8.60 -1.97 -0.89
N LEU A 61 -7.83 -1.12 -0.21
CA LEU A 61 -8.18 -0.59 1.11
C LEU A 61 -9.16 0.59 1.01
N LEU A 62 -9.41 1.10 -0.20
CA LEU A 62 -10.19 2.30 -0.47
C LEU A 62 -11.50 1.99 -1.21
N VAL A 63 -11.44 1.21 -2.28
CA VAL A 63 -12.59 0.92 -3.14
C VAL A 63 -13.65 0.12 -2.37
N GLY A 64 -14.91 0.54 -2.51
CA GLY A 64 -16.07 -0.03 -1.81
C GLY A 64 -16.32 0.53 -0.41
N TYR A 65 -15.43 1.39 0.12
CA TYR A 65 -15.68 2.14 1.34
C TYR A 65 -16.37 3.46 1.05
N CYS A 66 -17.13 3.96 2.04
CA CYS A 66 -17.75 5.28 1.97
C CYS A 66 -16.76 6.37 2.43
N LEU A 67 -16.49 7.33 1.55
CA LEU A 67 -15.66 8.51 1.81
C LEU A 67 -16.23 9.38 2.95
N TYR A 68 -17.53 9.33 3.23
CA TYR A 68 -18.16 10.14 4.27
C TYR A 68 -18.07 9.50 5.65
N SER A 69 -18.40 8.20 5.75
CA SER A 69 -18.54 7.50 7.05
C SER A 69 -17.35 6.61 7.40
N ASP A 70 -16.68 6.03 6.41
CA ASP A 70 -15.74 4.93 6.66
C ASP A 70 -14.28 5.38 6.76
N ILE A 71 -14.02 6.69 6.73
CA ILE A 71 -12.67 7.25 6.81
C ILE A 71 -11.88 6.77 8.03
N PRO A 72 -12.46 6.67 9.26
CA PRO A 72 -11.77 6.07 10.38
C PRO A 72 -11.33 4.62 10.12
N GLN A 73 -12.19 3.81 9.49
CA GLN A 73 -11.88 2.41 9.15
C GLN A 73 -10.82 2.31 8.06
N ILE A 74 -10.91 3.14 7.01
CA ILE A 74 -9.87 3.23 5.96
C ILE A 74 -8.52 3.58 6.58
N MET A 75 -8.50 4.57 7.47
CA MET A 75 -7.28 4.99 8.16
C MET A 75 -6.71 3.88 9.03
N GLU A 76 -7.54 3.15 9.78
CA GLU A 76 -7.08 2.01 10.57
C GLU A 76 -6.56 0.87 9.70
N ASN A 77 -7.21 0.58 8.58
CA ASN A 77 -6.76 -0.42 7.61
C ASN A 77 -5.38 -0.06 7.03
N ILE A 78 -5.17 1.20 6.65
CA ILE A 78 -3.86 1.68 6.20
C ILE A 78 -2.83 1.55 7.33
N GLN A 79 -3.19 1.89 8.56
CA GLN A 79 -2.26 1.82 9.69
C GLN A 79 -1.84 0.40 10.04
N SER A 80 -2.79 -0.52 10.09
CA SER A 80 -2.59 -1.89 10.54
C SER A 80 -2.06 -2.81 9.44
N ARG A 81 -2.41 -2.56 8.17
CA ARG A 81 -2.13 -3.50 7.06
C ARG A 81 -1.10 -3.01 6.04
N TYR A 82 -0.78 -1.71 5.99
CA TYR A 82 0.29 -1.21 5.12
C TYR A 82 1.56 -0.87 5.92
N TRP A 83 2.64 -1.60 5.64
CA TRP A 83 3.94 -1.54 6.31
C TRP A 83 5.02 -0.99 5.38
N GLY A 84 4.76 0.22 4.87
CA GLY A 84 5.73 1.06 4.18
C GLY A 84 5.85 2.44 4.81
N LEU A 85 6.88 3.19 4.44
CA LEU A 85 7.18 4.52 4.99
C LEU A 85 6.08 5.56 4.72
N SER A 86 5.24 5.34 3.70
CA SER A 86 4.20 6.29 3.28
C SER A 86 2.90 6.23 4.08
N ARG A 87 2.84 5.44 5.16
CA ARG A 87 1.61 5.25 5.96
C ARG A 87 1.02 6.56 6.47
N ARG A 88 1.83 7.42 7.08
CA ARG A 88 1.37 8.74 7.58
C ARG A 88 0.93 9.66 6.45
N ALA A 89 1.69 9.70 5.35
CA ALA A 89 1.36 10.52 4.19
C ALA A 89 0.04 10.08 3.53
N LEU A 90 -0.23 8.77 3.43
CA LEU A 90 -1.50 8.24 2.94
C LEU A 90 -2.68 8.72 3.79
N ILE A 91 -2.55 8.66 5.12
CA ILE A 91 -3.58 9.14 6.05
C ILE A 91 -3.83 10.64 5.85
N VAL A 92 -2.77 11.43 5.67
CA VAL A 92 -2.90 12.87 5.37
C VAL A 92 -3.62 13.09 4.04
N CYS A 93 -3.32 12.32 2.99
CA CYS A 93 -4.05 12.41 1.72
C CYS A 93 -5.54 12.13 1.90
N MET A 94 -5.91 11.09 2.66
CA MET A 94 -7.33 10.76 2.90
C MET A 94 -8.05 11.89 3.65
N LYS A 95 -7.40 12.50 4.66
CA LYS A 95 -7.97 13.64 5.38
C LYS A 95 -8.12 14.87 4.50
N ASP A 96 -7.13 15.16 3.67
CA ASP A 96 -7.17 16.27 2.71
C ASP A 96 -8.28 16.08 1.66
N ALA A 97 -8.44 14.86 1.12
CA ALA A 97 -9.53 14.53 0.22
C ALA A 97 -10.91 14.74 0.89
N LEU A 98 -11.11 14.23 2.11
CA LEU A 98 -12.35 14.41 2.87
C LEU A 98 -12.65 15.88 3.13
N ALA A 99 -11.64 16.69 3.50
CA ALA A 99 -11.81 18.12 3.74
C ALA A 99 -12.31 18.83 2.48
N LYS A 100 -11.67 18.58 1.32
CA LYS A 100 -12.09 19.13 0.03
C LYS A 100 -13.52 18.77 -0.35
N VAL A 101 -13.91 17.50 -0.15
CA VAL A 101 -15.29 17.07 -0.43
C VAL A 101 -16.28 17.72 0.54
N THR A 102 -15.94 17.80 1.82
CA THR A 102 -16.79 18.43 2.84
C THR A 102 -17.06 19.90 2.52
N ASP A 103 -16.02 20.65 2.16
CA ASP A 103 -16.15 22.06 1.79
C ASP A 103 -16.98 22.23 0.53
N ARG A 104 -16.80 21.33 -0.45
CA ARG A 104 -17.60 21.36 -1.68
C ARG A 104 -19.08 21.06 -1.43
N LEU A 105 -19.38 20.08 -0.57
CA LEU A 105 -20.76 19.74 -0.20
C LEU A 105 -21.45 20.89 0.55
N ARG A 106 -20.74 21.58 1.45
CA ARG A 106 -21.25 22.79 2.14
C ARG A 106 -21.58 23.91 1.15
N GLN A 107 -20.71 24.16 0.18
CA GLN A 107 -20.96 25.16 -0.87
C GLN A 107 -22.22 24.84 -1.71
N MET A 108 -22.59 23.57 -1.79
CA MET A 108 -23.77 23.10 -2.51
C MET A 108 -25.02 22.98 -1.62
N GLY A 109 -24.92 23.25 -0.30
CA GLY A 109 -26.01 23.06 0.65
C GLY A 109 -26.38 21.58 0.89
N ARG A 110 -25.39 20.68 0.74
CA ARG A 110 -25.55 19.21 0.79
C ARG A 110 -24.77 18.56 1.94
N GLU A 111 -24.49 19.30 3.01
CA GLU A 111 -23.72 18.80 4.16
C GLU A 111 -24.44 17.70 4.96
N ASN A 112 -25.75 17.53 4.76
CA ASN A 112 -26.53 16.48 5.39
C ASN A 112 -26.09 15.07 4.96
N LEU A 113 -25.56 14.91 3.73
CA LEU A 113 -25.02 13.64 3.24
C LEU A 113 -23.91 13.07 4.13
N ILE A 114 -23.11 13.94 4.76
CA ILE A 114 -22.02 13.50 5.66
C ILE A 114 -22.59 12.97 6.99
N LYS A 115 -23.76 13.48 7.42
CA LYS A 115 -24.40 13.17 8.69
C LYS A 115 -25.33 11.96 8.61
N GLU A 116 -25.93 11.72 7.44
CA GLU A 116 -27.00 10.72 7.25
C GLU A 116 -26.47 9.30 6.96
N THR A 117 -25.22 9.13 6.50
CA THR A 117 -24.63 7.82 6.20
C THR A 117 -24.22 7.04 7.47
N HIS A 118 -25.21 6.50 8.17
CA HIS A 118 -25.06 5.34 9.06
C HIS A 118 -26.06 4.27 8.61
N LYS A 119 -25.80 3.57 7.49
CA LYS A 119 -26.25 2.20 7.15
C LYS A 119 -26.22 1.96 5.64
N LYS A 120 -25.23 1.20 5.16
CA LYS A 120 -25.38 -0.09 4.44
C LYS A 120 -24.04 -0.44 3.78
N GLY A 121 -23.54 -1.62 4.13
CA GLY A 121 -22.38 -2.21 3.48
C GLY A 121 -22.73 -2.63 2.04
N GLY A 122 -22.03 -2.04 1.08
CA GLY A 122 -21.90 -2.58 -0.27
C GLY A 122 -21.08 -3.87 -0.24
N THR A 123 -21.35 -4.79 -1.16
CA THR A 123 -20.60 -6.03 -1.33
C THR A 123 -19.22 -5.72 -1.90
N VAL A 124 -18.28 -5.42 -1.01
CA VAL A 124 -16.88 -5.11 -1.29
C VAL A 124 -16.19 -6.31 -1.94
N VAL A 125 -15.44 -6.08 -3.02
CA VAL A 125 -14.36 -7.00 -3.42
C VAL A 125 -13.25 -6.83 -2.39
N ARG A 126 -13.39 -7.54 -1.26
CA ARG A 126 -12.42 -7.49 -0.16
C ARG A 126 -11.17 -8.23 -0.62
N HIS A 127 -10.00 -7.57 -0.65
CA HIS A 127 -8.79 -8.34 -0.36
C HIS A 127 -9.01 -8.97 1.02
N LYS A 128 -8.86 -10.29 1.09
CA LYS A 128 -9.10 -11.07 2.29
C LYS A 128 -8.46 -10.35 3.48
N GLU A 129 -9.20 -10.23 4.57
CA GLU A 129 -8.76 -9.57 5.80
C GLU A 129 -7.45 -10.18 6.37
N ASP A 130 -7.04 -11.33 5.83
CA ASP A 130 -5.82 -12.07 6.13
C ASP A 130 -4.57 -11.62 5.34
N THR A 131 -4.51 -10.40 4.76
CA THR A 131 -3.31 -9.91 4.06
C THR A 131 -2.77 -8.57 4.55
N ILE A 132 -1.45 -8.40 4.48
CA ILE A 132 -0.75 -7.12 4.67
C ILE A 132 0.16 -6.84 3.48
N CYS A 133 0.45 -5.56 3.25
CA CYS A 133 1.48 -5.16 2.29
C CYS A 133 2.69 -4.62 3.05
N VAL A 134 3.86 -5.19 2.78
CA VAL A 134 5.13 -4.80 3.39
C VAL A 134 6.04 -4.26 2.30
N VAL A 135 6.67 -3.12 2.55
CA VAL A 135 7.60 -2.49 1.61
C VAL A 135 8.98 -2.46 2.21
N GLY A 136 9.90 -3.24 1.64
CA GLY A 136 11.32 -3.19 1.95
C GLY A 136 12.06 -2.24 1.00
N PHE A 137 13.13 -1.63 1.47
CA PHE A 137 13.97 -0.78 0.61
C PHE A 137 15.46 -0.91 0.96
N SER A 138 16.31 -0.65 -0.03
CA SER A 138 17.76 -0.60 0.14
C SER A 138 18.34 0.59 -0.62
N LYS A 139 19.26 1.30 0.02
CA LYS A 139 20.07 2.34 -0.63
C LYS A 139 20.99 1.65 -1.63
N ALA A 140 20.88 2.00 -2.90
CA ALA A 140 21.78 1.50 -3.92
C ALA A 140 23.19 2.04 -3.61
N VAL A 141 24.11 1.15 -3.24
CA VAL A 141 25.53 1.49 -3.20
C VAL A 141 26.00 1.43 -4.66
N ASN A 142 26.40 2.58 -5.21
CA ASN A 142 26.82 2.78 -6.60
C ASN A 142 25.72 2.80 -7.68
N LYS A 143 26.09 3.33 -8.86
CA LYS A 143 25.32 3.44 -10.13
C LYS A 143 24.81 2.07 -10.59
N ASN A 144 23.84 1.50 -9.87
CA ASN A 144 23.25 0.23 -10.21
C ASN A 144 22.39 0.41 -11.48
N PRO A 145 22.69 -0.31 -12.57
CA PRO A 145 22.02 -0.10 -13.85
C PRO A 145 20.54 -0.50 -13.83
N ILE A 146 20.03 -1.07 -12.73
CA ILE A 146 18.65 -1.55 -12.58
C ILE A 146 17.71 -0.46 -12.03
N VAL A 147 18.26 0.66 -11.54
CA VAL A 147 17.47 1.81 -11.05
C VAL A 147 17.92 3.09 -11.76
N ILE A 148 17.13 3.56 -12.73
CA ILE A 148 17.36 4.87 -13.37
C ILE A 148 16.79 5.95 -12.45
N GLY A 149 17.59 6.96 -12.15
CA GLY A 149 17.19 8.16 -11.39
C GLY A 149 17.12 7.98 -9.86
N ASN A 150 16.65 6.83 -9.36
CA ASN A 150 16.35 6.66 -7.94
C ASN A 150 17.52 5.99 -7.21
N GLN A 151 17.97 6.57 -6.10
CA GLN A 151 19.02 5.98 -5.26
C GLN A 151 18.51 4.80 -4.38
N LEU A 152 17.28 4.31 -4.63
CA LEU A 152 16.58 3.32 -3.79
C LEU A 152 15.96 2.20 -4.63
N LEU A 153 16.39 0.97 -4.35
CA LEU A 153 15.70 -0.25 -4.76
C LEU A 153 14.62 -0.56 -3.72
N ILE A 154 13.42 -0.90 -4.19
CA ILE A 154 12.22 -1.12 -3.39
C ILE A 154 11.63 -2.47 -3.78
N GLY A 155 11.30 -3.28 -2.77
CA GLY A 155 10.49 -4.49 -2.93
C GLY A 155 9.17 -4.33 -2.19
N SER A 156 8.06 -4.53 -2.89
CA SER A 156 6.72 -4.60 -2.31
C SER A 156 6.28 -6.06 -2.24
N PHE A 157 5.74 -6.47 -1.09
CA PHE A 157 5.32 -7.85 -0.83
C PHE A 157 3.89 -7.84 -0.26
N LEU A 158 2.99 -8.58 -0.89
CA LEU A 158 1.68 -8.90 -0.35
C LEU A 158 1.80 -10.22 0.41
N ILE A 159 1.48 -10.21 1.69
CA ILE A 159 1.78 -11.31 2.60
C ILE A 159 0.50 -11.79 3.25
N LYS A 160 0.28 -13.10 3.25
CA LYS A 160 -0.79 -13.75 3.99
C LYS A 160 -0.43 -13.81 5.47
N THR A 161 -1.24 -13.20 6.32
CA THR A 161 -0.97 -13.03 7.75
C THR A 161 -1.01 -14.33 8.54
N THR A 162 -1.74 -15.33 8.06
CA THR A 162 -1.84 -16.63 8.75
C THR A 162 -0.59 -17.48 8.57
N THR A 163 0.04 -17.42 7.40
CA THR A 163 1.15 -18.31 7.01
C THR A 163 2.48 -17.59 6.83
N GLY A 164 2.47 -16.26 6.66
CA GLY A 164 3.65 -15.47 6.28
C GLY A 164 3.99 -15.57 4.79
N GLU A 165 3.17 -16.27 4.02
CA GLU A 165 3.36 -16.57 2.60
C GLU A 165 3.30 -15.30 1.73
N ILE A 166 4.24 -15.16 0.79
CA ILE A 166 4.25 -14.10 -0.22
C ILE A 166 3.27 -14.48 -1.33
N LEU A 167 2.16 -13.75 -1.42
CA LEU A 167 1.08 -13.94 -2.39
C LEU A 167 1.30 -13.15 -3.69
N ASP A 168 1.97 -12.00 -3.59
CA ASP A 168 2.36 -11.16 -4.73
C ASP A 168 3.60 -10.35 -4.34
N MET A 169 4.43 -10.00 -5.31
CA MET A 169 5.57 -9.12 -5.07
C MET A 169 6.03 -8.39 -6.32
N GLN A 170 6.66 -7.23 -6.10
CA GLN A 170 7.28 -6.46 -7.17
C GLN A 170 8.47 -5.66 -6.69
N PHE A 171 9.54 -5.66 -7.48
CA PHE A 171 10.65 -4.73 -7.36
C PHE A 171 10.53 -3.58 -8.38
N ASN A 172 10.97 -2.39 -8.02
CA ASN A 172 10.98 -1.20 -8.91
C ASN A 172 12.15 -1.22 -9.92
N THR A 173 12.34 -2.35 -10.60
CA THR A 173 13.40 -2.54 -11.60
C THR A 173 13.04 -1.87 -12.92
N ILE A 174 14.02 -1.33 -13.65
CA ILE A 174 13.81 -0.75 -14.99
C ILE A 174 13.25 -1.80 -15.95
N CYS A 175 13.85 -2.99 -15.96
CA CYS A 175 13.40 -4.10 -16.79
C CYS A 175 12.36 -4.92 -16.00
N PRO A 176 11.12 -5.07 -16.52
CA PRO A 176 10.10 -5.88 -15.84
C PRO A 176 10.52 -7.34 -15.64
N LYS A 177 11.34 -7.89 -16.56
CA LYS A 177 11.84 -9.26 -16.47
C LYS A 177 12.68 -9.52 -15.23
N THR A 178 13.37 -8.51 -14.71
CA THR A 178 14.14 -8.64 -13.47
C THR A 178 13.22 -8.87 -12.27
N SER A 179 12.16 -8.05 -12.12
CA SER A 179 11.16 -8.26 -11.06
C SER A 179 10.41 -9.58 -11.23
N GLU A 180 10.11 -9.97 -12.46
CA GLU A 180 9.46 -11.25 -12.76
C GLU A 180 10.36 -12.44 -12.36
N PHE A 181 11.64 -12.40 -12.70
CA PHE A 181 12.60 -13.43 -12.31
C PHE A 181 12.74 -13.54 -10.79
N LEU A 182 12.89 -12.40 -10.09
CA LEU A 182 12.93 -12.39 -8.62
C LEU A 182 11.67 -12.99 -8.02
N SER A 183 10.49 -12.72 -8.61
CA SER A 183 9.23 -13.35 -8.20
C SER A 183 9.26 -14.86 -8.33
N HIS A 184 9.76 -15.40 -9.46
CA HIS A 184 9.90 -16.85 -9.65
C HIS A 184 10.76 -17.54 -8.58
N LEU A 185 11.70 -16.83 -7.97
CA LEU A 185 12.57 -17.40 -6.95
C LEU A 185 11.88 -17.52 -5.59
N ILE A 186 11.04 -16.56 -5.20
CA ILE A 186 10.58 -16.42 -3.80
C ILE A 186 9.06 -16.36 -3.59
N LEU A 187 8.26 -16.22 -4.64
CA LEU A 187 6.79 -16.23 -4.52
C LEU A 187 6.32 -17.57 -3.92
N GLY A 188 5.37 -17.51 -2.99
CA GLY A 188 4.86 -18.69 -2.26
C GLY A 188 5.70 -19.13 -1.06
N LEU A 189 6.91 -18.57 -0.86
CA LEU A 189 7.68 -18.80 0.37
C LEU A 189 7.16 -17.93 1.52
N SER A 190 7.41 -18.36 2.77
CA SER A 190 6.97 -17.68 3.98
C SER A 190 8.06 -16.84 4.65
N PHE A 191 7.74 -15.59 4.96
CA PHE A 191 8.59 -14.75 5.81
C PHE A 191 8.69 -15.27 7.25
N TYR A 192 7.76 -16.10 7.73
CA TYR A 192 7.86 -16.65 9.09
C TYR A 192 8.92 -17.75 9.23
N THR A 193 9.21 -18.49 8.16
CA THR A 193 10.00 -19.73 8.26
C THR A 193 11.08 -19.88 7.20
N GLU A 194 11.03 -19.15 6.10
CA GLU A 194 11.81 -19.44 4.89
C GLU A 194 12.67 -18.26 4.41
N LEU A 195 12.95 -17.26 5.26
CA LEU A 195 13.81 -16.13 4.88
C LEU A 195 15.19 -16.60 4.40
N ASP A 196 15.82 -17.57 5.08
CA ASP A 196 17.14 -18.07 4.70
C ASP A 196 17.11 -18.79 3.35
N GLU A 197 16.03 -19.51 3.04
CA GLU A 197 15.83 -20.14 1.73
C GLU A 197 15.63 -19.10 0.63
N MET A 198 14.86 -18.03 0.88
CA MET A 198 14.74 -16.91 -0.05
C MET A 198 16.12 -16.30 -0.35
N ILE A 199 16.91 -16.03 0.69
CA ILE A 199 18.26 -15.46 0.55
C ILE A 199 19.16 -16.39 -0.27
N ARG A 200 19.15 -17.69 0.05
CA ARG A 200 19.94 -18.70 -0.67
C ARG A 200 19.58 -18.73 -2.16
N ARG A 201 18.29 -18.76 -2.52
CA ARG A 201 17.86 -18.73 -3.94
C ARG A 201 18.32 -17.48 -4.68
N ILE A 202 18.25 -16.31 -4.02
CA ILE A 202 18.77 -15.06 -4.58
C ILE A 202 20.29 -15.16 -4.80
N GLN A 203 21.05 -15.65 -3.82
CA GLN A 203 22.51 -15.80 -3.94
C GLN A 203 22.91 -16.77 -5.06
N ASP A 204 22.22 -17.90 -5.16
CA ASP A 204 22.57 -18.97 -6.10
C ASP A 204 22.16 -18.65 -7.53
N GLN A 205 21.06 -17.90 -7.75
CA GLN A 205 20.42 -17.78 -9.06
C GLN A 205 20.33 -16.34 -9.60
N TYR A 206 20.59 -15.30 -8.79
CA TYR A 206 20.53 -13.90 -9.21
C TYR A 206 21.90 -13.23 -9.08
N TRP A 207 22.71 -13.30 -10.14
CA TRP A 207 24.12 -12.87 -10.14
C TRP A 207 24.36 -11.39 -10.49
N GLU A 208 23.33 -10.57 -10.42
CA GLU A 208 23.43 -9.13 -10.66
C GLU A 208 24.03 -8.38 -9.47
N ASP A 209 24.64 -7.21 -9.71
CA ASP A 209 25.26 -6.39 -8.65
C ASP A 209 24.25 -5.93 -7.57
N SER A 210 22.96 -5.91 -7.90
CA SER A 210 21.87 -5.62 -6.95
C SER A 210 21.56 -6.77 -5.98
N ASN A 211 22.22 -7.94 -6.09
CA ASN A 211 21.97 -9.10 -5.24
C ASN A 211 21.95 -8.76 -3.75
N ARG A 212 22.98 -8.07 -3.25
CA ARG A 212 23.06 -7.64 -1.85
C ARG A 212 21.92 -6.69 -1.47
N ALA A 213 21.52 -5.81 -2.39
CA ALA A 213 20.43 -4.87 -2.15
C ALA A 213 19.08 -5.59 -2.05
N VAL A 214 18.83 -6.60 -2.89
CA VAL A 214 17.65 -7.48 -2.80
C VAL A 214 17.63 -8.21 -1.46
N ILE A 215 18.75 -8.77 -1.02
CA ILE A 215 18.84 -9.45 0.30
C ILE A 215 18.54 -8.47 1.44
N THR A 216 19.06 -7.23 1.39
CA THR A 216 18.73 -6.19 2.38
C THR A 216 17.25 -5.89 2.40
N ILE A 217 16.59 -5.80 1.24
CA ILE A 217 15.15 -5.60 1.13
C ILE A 217 14.37 -6.74 1.77
N LEU A 218 14.77 -8.00 1.54
CA LEU A 218 14.14 -9.17 2.14
C LEU A 218 14.26 -9.17 3.66
N ARG A 219 15.42 -8.81 4.21
CA ARG A 219 15.63 -8.71 5.66
C ARG A 219 14.80 -7.59 6.28
N ASP A 220 14.78 -6.41 5.64
CA ASP A 220 13.96 -5.28 6.08
C ASP A 220 12.47 -5.62 6.05
N ALA A 221 11.99 -6.25 4.98
CA ALA A 221 10.61 -6.74 4.87
C ALA A 221 10.30 -7.77 5.97
N ASN A 222 11.18 -8.76 6.20
CA ASN A 222 10.96 -9.76 7.23
C ASN A 222 10.86 -9.14 8.64
N ASN A 223 11.75 -8.20 8.97
CA ASN A 223 11.70 -7.51 10.26
C ASN A 223 10.36 -6.79 10.46
N LYS A 224 9.83 -6.15 9.41
CA LYS A 224 8.50 -5.50 9.45
C LYS A 224 7.38 -6.52 9.65
N VAL A 225 7.45 -7.68 8.99
CA VAL A 225 6.48 -8.78 9.13
C VAL A 225 6.46 -9.32 10.57
N LEU A 226 7.64 -9.56 11.16
CA LEU A 226 7.76 -10.05 12.53
C LEU A 226 7.27 -9.01 13.55
N ASN A 227 7.60 -7.73 13.35
CA ASN A 227 7.10 -6.64 14.20
C ASN A 227 5.56 -6.54 14.13
N TRP A 228 4.98 -6.64 12.93
CA TRP A 228 3.53 -6.68 12.77
C TRP A 228 2.90 -7.84 13.55
N LYS A 229 3.49 -9.04 13.44
CA LYS A 229 2.99 -10.23 14.15
C LYS A 229 2.99 -10.02 15.66
N LEU A 230 4.10 -9.52 16.21
CA LEU A 230 4.24 -9.21 17.64
C LEU A 230 3.24 -8.15 18.12
N GLU A 231 3.02 -7.08 17.34
CA GLU A 231 2.03 -6.05 17.68
C GLU A 231 0.60 -6.60 17.72
N ASN A 232 0.26 -7.50 16.80
CA ASN A 232 -1.09 -8.09 16.74
C ASN A 232 -1.31 -9.17 17.82
N GLU A 233 -0.29 -9.96 18.17
CA GLU A 233 -0.35 -10.90 19.28
C GLU A 233 -0.57 -10.16 20.61
N LYS A 234 0.14 -9.05 20.84
CA LYS A 234 -0.07 -8.20 22.03
C LYS A 234 -1.50 -7.65 22.11
N LYS A 235 -2.06 -7.18 20.99
CA LYS A 235 -3.45 -6.69 20.93
C LYS A 235 -4.47 -7.79 21.26
N LYS A 236 -4.27 -9.01 20.76
CA LYS A 236 -5.13 -10.16 21.07
C LYS A 236 -5.09 -10.52 22.55
N ASN A 237 -3.91 -10.55 23.15
CA ASN A 237 -3.74 -10.86 24.57
C ASN A 237 -4.31 -9.77 25.50
N ALA A 238 -4.29 -8.50 25.06
CA ALA A 238 -4.90 -7.40 25.82
C ALA A 238 -6.45 -7.38 25.75
N GLN A 239 -7.05 -8.09 24.80
CA GLN A 239 -8.51 -8.16 24.60
C GLN A 239 -9.16 -9.39 25.24
N ASN A 240 -8.38 -10.38 25.68
CA ASN A 240 -8.82 -11.55 26.45
C ASN A 240 -8.08 -11.61 27.81
N PRO A 241 -8.50 -10.80 28.80
CA PRO A 241 -8.03 -10.94 30.18
C PRO A 241 -8.57 -12.20 30.87
#